data_AF-A0A3M7SSE5-F1
#
_entry.id   AF-A0A3M7SSE5-F1
#
_cell.length_a   1.000
_cell.length_b   1.000
_cell.length_c   1.000
_cell.angle_alpha   90.00
_cell.angle_beta   90.00
_cell.angle_gamma   90.00
#
_symmetry.space_group_name_H-M   'P 1'
#
loop_
_entity.id
_entity.type
_entity.pdbx_description
1 polymer ?
#
loop_
_entity_poly.entity_id
_entity_poly.type
_entity_poly.pdbx_seq_one_letter_code
_entity_poly.pdbx_strand_id
1 'polypeptide(L)' 'MSSIACHGPANAIRGHKKRLFAQLSNCPARTNFLNNRVASTWNNLASSIVNAPSLNSFKARLDIHLAPMNTTTT' A
#
# COMPACT_ATOMS: atom_id res chain seq x y z
N MET A 1 -6.83 30.27 6.87
CA MET A 1 -5.79 29.22 6.83
C MET A 1 -5.95 28.46 8.14
N SER A 2 -6.49 27.25 8.18
CA SER A 2 -5.86 26.01 7.71
C SER A 2 -6.94 24.96 7.37
N SER A 3 -6.68 24.20 6.30
CA SER A 3 -7.56 23.17 5.76
C SER A 3 -7.68 21.98 6.71
N ILE A 4 -8.87 21.76 7.24
CA ILE A 4 -9.23 20.53 7.92
C ILE A 4 -9.44 19.46 6.83
N ALA A 5 -8.35 18.80 6.44
CA ALA A 5 -8.45 17.52 5.74
C ALA A 5 -8.84 16.45 6.77
N CYS A 6 -10.09 16.52 7.25
CA CYS A 6 -10.69 15.41 7.98
C CYS A 6 -10.72 14.21 7.03
N HIS A 7 -9.85 13.23 7.30
CA HIS A 7 -9.96 11.90 6.73
C HIS A 7 -11.29 11.28 7.19
N GLY A 8 -12.36 11.55 6.45
CA GLY A 8 -13.65 10.92 6.65
C GLY A 8 -13.60 9.41 6.38
N PRO A 9 -14.67 8.67 6.73
CA PRO A 9 -14.76 7.21 6.60
C PRO A 9 -14.59 6.71 5.15
N ALA A 10 -14.57 7.62 4.16
CA ALA A 10 -14.27 7.33 2.76
C ALA A 10 -12.94 6.61 2.53
N ASN A 11 -11.94 6.82 3.41
CA ASN A 11 -10.67 6.08 3.34
C ASN A 11 -10.80 4.59 3.70
N ALA A 12 -11.90 4.16 4.32
CA ALA A 12 -12.22 2.74 4.49
C ALA A 12 -12.89 2.13 3.24
N ILE A 13 -13.39 2.98 2.33
CA ILE A 13 -14.10 2.57 1.10
C ILE A 13 -13.14 2.49 -0.10
N ARG A 14 -12.03 3.26 -0.07
CA ARG A 14 -10.97 3.21 -1.09
C ARG A 14 -9.88 2.18 -0.75
N GLY A 15 -9.45 1.44 -1.77
CA GLY A 15 -8.40 0.43 -1.69
C GLY A 15 -8.93 -1.00 -1.70
N HIS A 16 -8.04 -1.97 -1.56
CA HIS A 16 -8.40 -3.39 -1.55
C HIS A 16 -8.86 -3.85 -0.14
N LYS A 17 -9.62 -4.96 -0.09
CA LYS A 17 -10.21 -5.46 1.16
C LYS A 17 -9.21 -6.07 2.17
N LYS A 18 -7.99 -6.38 1.71
CA LYS A 18 -6.95 -7.08 2.50
C LYS A 18 -5.92 -6.13 3.14
N ARG A 19 -6.28 -4.90 3.45
CA ARG A 19 -5.33 -3.91 3.98
C ARG A 19 -4.81 -4.28 5.37
N LEU A 20 -3.57 -3.92 5.65
CA LEU A 20 -2.94 -4.07 6.95
C LEU A 20 -3.13 -2.80 7.77
N PHE A 21 -3.36 -2.97 9.07
CA PHE A 21 -3.37 -1.85 10.01
C PHE A 21 -1.93 -1.53 10.42
N ALA A 22 -1.48 -0.30 10.13
CA ALA A 22 -0.22 0.22 10.65
C ALA A 22 -0.49 0.92 11.99
N GLN A 23 0.25 0.53 13.02
CA GLN A 23 0.17 1.18 14.31
C GLN A 23 0.90 2.53 14.25
N LEU A 24 0.18 3.62 14.51
CA LEU A 24 0.77 4.93 14.70
C LEU A 24 1.55 4.95 16.03
N SER A 25 2.81 5.36 15.96
CA SER A 25 3.70 5.39 17.12
C SER A 25 4.77 6.46 16.94
N ASN A 26 5.02 7.21 18.00
CA ASN A 26 6.15 8.15 18.07
C ASN A 26 7.46 7.45 18.50
N CYS A 27 7.40 6.19 18.92
CA CYS A 27 8.55 5.38 19.29
C CYS A 27 9.20 4.76 18.03
N PRO A 28 10.46 5.08 17.69
CA PRO A 28 11.11 4.57 16.47
C PRO A 28 11.22 3.04 16.43
N ALA A 29 11.45 2.41 17.58
CA ALA A 29 11.51 0.94 17.69
C ALA A 29 10.22 0.27 17.19
N ARG A 30 9.06 0.88 17.47
CA ARG A 30 7.74 0.36 17.07
C ARG A 30 7.45 0.65 15.59
N THR A 31 7.97 1.74 15.04
CA THR A 31 7.90 2.02 13.58
C THR A 31 8.67 0.96 12.77
N ASN A 32 9.75 0.42 13.32
CA ASN A 32 10.58 -0.59 12.67
C ASN A 32 10.02 -2.01 12.70
N PHE A 33 8.87 -2.24 13.34
CA PHE A 33 8.21 -3.55 13.30
C PHE A 33 7.82 -3.91 11.88
N LEU A 34 7.94 -5.19 11.53
CA LEU A 34 7.70 -5.69 10.18
C LEU A 34 6.35 -5.21 9.64
N ASN A 35 5.28 -5.37 10.43
CA ASN A 35 3.93 -4.95 10.04
C ASN A 35 3.86 -3.47 9.64
N ASN A 36 4.46 -2.57 10.43
CA ASN A 36 4.44 -1.14 10.14
C ASN A 36 5.28 -0.78 8.91
N ARG A 37 6.40 -1.48 8.71
CA ARG A 37 7.27 -1.30 7.53
C ARG A 37 6.58 -1.74 6.23
N VAL A 38 5.83 -2.83 6.26
CA VAL A 38 5.19 -3.37 5.04
C VAL A 38 3.79 -2.83 4.79
N ALA A 39 3.08 -2.36 5.83
CA ALA A 39 1.68 -1.95 5.71
C ALA A 39 1.47 -0.84 4.68
N SER A 40 2.35 0.16 4.61
CA SER A 40 2.23 1.24 3.64
C SER A 40 2.35 0.71 2.21
N THR A 41 3.42 -0.01 1.88
CA THR A 41 3.64 -0.59 0.55
C THR A 41 2.50 -1.52 0.16
N TRP A 42 2.09 -2.41 1.07
CA TRP A 42 1.00 -3.35 0.84
C TRP A 42 -0.34 -2.64 0.58
N ASN A 43 -0.71 -1.64 1.40
CA ASN A 43 -1.99 -0.95 1.29
C ASN A 43 -2.12 -0.09 0.01
N ASN A 44 -0.99 0.27 -0.60
CA ASN A 44 -0.95 1.02 -1.86
C ASN A 44 -1.02 0.11 -3.10
N LEU A 45 -0.95 -1.22 -2.94
CA LEU A 45 -1.09 -2.14 -4.06
C LEU A 45 -2.51 -2.10 -4.65
N ALA A 46 -2.59 -2.23 -5.98
CA ALA A 46 -3.88 -2.33 -6.64
C ALA A 46 -4.63 -3.63 -6.25
N SER A 47 -5.95 -3.55 -6.20
CA SER A 47 -6.82 -4.72 -5.93
C SER A 47 -6.59 -5.87 -6.90
N SER A 48 -6.25 -5.56 -8.16
CA SER A 48 -5.89 -6.56 -9.17
C SER A 48 -4.63 -7.34 -8.81
N ILE A 49 -3.64 -6.72 -8.17
CA ILE A 49 -2.42 -7.39 -7.70
C ILE A 49 -2.78 -8.25 -6.50
N VAL A 50 -3.40 -7.67 -5.47
CA VAL A 50 -3.69 -8.32 -4.19
C VAL A 50 -4.68 -9.50 -4.31
N ASN A 51 -5.59 -9.45 -5.28
CA ASN A 51 -6.57 -10.51 -5.56
C ASN A 51 -6.18 -11.37 -6.77
N ALA A 52 -4.88 -11.47 -7.08
CA ALA A 52 -4.42 -12.41 -8.10
C ALA A 52 -4.89 -13.85 -7.79
N PRO A 53 -5.24 -14.64 -8.82
CA PRO A 53 -5.85 -15.96 -8.64
C PRO A 53 -4.85 -17.03 -8.18
N SER A 54 -3.54 -16.77 -8.30
CA SER A 54 -2.48 -17.66 -7.86
C SER A 54 -1.29 -16.88 -7.33
N LEU A 55 -0.45 -17.55 -6.54
CA LEU A 55 0.79 -16.99 -6.02
C LEU A 55 1.78 -16.61 -7.13
N ASN A 56 1.82 -17.38 -8.23
CA ASN A 56 2.66 -17.05 -9.38
C ASN A 56 2.18 -15.78 -10.08
N SER A 57 0.86 -15.66 -10.29
CA SER A 57 0.26 -14.45 -10.87
C SER A 57 0.45 -13.23 -9.97
N PHE A 58 0.41 -13.40 -8.64
CA PHE A 58 0.71 -12.34 -7.69
C PHE A 58 2.15 -11.84 -7.85
N LYS A 59 3.13 -12.75 -7.84
CA LYS A 59 4.56 -12.42 -8.00
C LYS A 59 4.81 -11.65 -9.30
N ALA A 60 4.35 -12.18 -10.44
CA ALA A 60 4.54 -11.52 -11.73
C ALA A 60 3.94 -10.10 -11.78
N ARG A 61 2.74 -9.91 -11.21
CA ARG A 61 2.10 -8.58 -11.15
C ARG A 61 2.85 -7.61 -10.22
N LEU A 62 3.36 -8.12 -9.11
CA LEU A 62 4.15 -7.33 -8.16
C LEU A 62 5.49 -6.92 -8.77
N ASP A 63 6.17 -7.83 -9.49
CA ASP A 63 7.43 -7.55 -10.18
C ASP A 63 7.25 -6.44 -11.22
N ILE A 64 6.18 -6.48 -12.03
CA ILE A 64 5.84 -5.41 -12.98
C ILE A 64 5.58 -4.08 -12.26
N HIS A 65 4.85 -4.11 -11.14
CA HIS A 65 4.54 -2.91 -10.36
C HIS A 65 5.80 -2.28 -9.72
N LEU A 66 6.79 -3.09 -9.37
CA LEU A 66 8.04 -2.64 -8.75
C LEU A 66 9.14 -2.36 -9.78
N ALA A 67 8.96 -2.76 -11.03
CA ALA A 67 9.91 -2.48 -12.09
C ALA A 67 10.06 -0.96 -12.24
N PRO A 68 11.30 -0.44 -12.33
CA PRO A 68 11.51 0.98 -12.55
C PRO A 68 10.86 1.37 -13.88
N MET A 69 9.90 2.30 -13.85
CA MET A 69 9.39 2.95 -15.04
C MET A 69 10.55 3.69 -15.72
N ASN A 70 11.19 3.04 -16.68
CA ASN A 70 12.00 3.68 -17.68
C ASN A 70 11.07 4.60 -18.50
N THR A 71 11.10 5.88 -18.14
CA THR A 71 10.36 6.96 -18.78
C THR A 71 10.76 7.07 -20.26
N THR A 72 9.96 6.51 -21.16
CA THR A 72 10.00 6.88 -22.57
C THR A 72 9.17 8.14 -22.76
N THR A 73 9.82 9.30 -22.66
CA THR A 73 9.34 10.58 -23.18
C THR A 73 9.52 10.56 -24.70
N THR A 74 8.44 10.75 -25.46
CA THR A 74 8.46 11.16 -26.88
C THR A 74 7.68 12.45 -27.01
#